data_AF-L7M1K2-F1
#
_entry.id   AF-L7M1K2-F1
#
_cell.length_a   1.000
_cell.length_b   1.000
_cell.length_c   1.000
_cell.angle_alpha   90.00
_cell.angle_beta   90.00
_cell.angle_gamma   90.00
#
_symmetry.space_group_name_H-M   'P 1'
#
loop_
_entity.id
_entity.type
_entity.pdbx_description
1 polymer ?
#
loop_
_entity_poly.entity_id
_entity_poly.type
_entity_poly.pdbx_seq_one_letter_code
_entity_poly.pdbx_strand_id
1 'polypeptide(L)'
;MKRRDMTGGVVHQARKVNGAQLVECKHGRVKSNPRPYIVSNFEGHRELVTGSTCEDLLASGCKIFDVPRTDCRLVLEDGTEIDDEYLATCGDYTVLVILKASEQIKYTQVKAQQMIANIGRLLASGPQKLNKIFDPVKDELVNKMLGHIQSLEAPRDLLLADSKEEDPKWFEGEKRAVSKRSVLRDRAKTRIKGYYYKSKDEMQKRLGESEKGCVRHLFEEFLRLLKQNDHNGHYFVRGDTGALCLSDGQFTCQGTFNKDLCSGRLHVINPYASREQLVIFSTWNLDHRIERSRSILPTMSKAIQLADGRAVNAEYFYRLLFTTENLKLVHPVCHIKSEHDGYCCDPGSWYTDNTTQNDGRGDESVKRMRKSGQSTE
;
A
#
# COMPACT_ATOMS: atom_id res chain seq x y z
N MET A 1 32.61 -36.02 -24.86
CA MET A 1 33.62 -34.94 -24.97
C MET A 1 33.03 -33.81 -25.79
N LYS A 2 33.07 -32.59 -25.24
CA LYS A 2 32.65 -31.27 -25.79
C LYS A 2 31.38 -30.67 -25.18
N ARG A 3 31.65 -29.83 -24.18
CA ARG A 3 30.83 -28.69 -23.71
C ARG A 3 30.51 -27.78 -24.90
N ARG A 4 29.30 -27.23 -24.95
CA ARG A 4 28.98 -26.00 -25.68
C ARG A 4 28.29 -25.06 -24.72
N ASP A 5 28.97 -23.95 -24.48
CA ASP A 5 28.48 -22.78 -23.78
C ASP A 5 27.45 -22.00 -24.62
N MET A 6 26.72 -21.20 -23.87
CA MET A 6 25.59 -20.34 -24.20
C MET A 6 25.92 -19.23 -25.21
N THR A 7 24.90 -18.79 -25.97
CA THR A 7 24.41 -17.39 -25.99
C THR A 7 23.21 -17.28 -26.95
N GLY A 8 22.01 -17.05 -26.42
CA GLY A 8 20.81 -16.75 -27.20
C GLY A 8 20.12 -15.53 -26.61
N GLY A 9 20.28 -14.38 -27.27
CA GLY A 9 19.73 -13.09 -26.86
C GLY A 9 18.21 -13.03 -27.01
N VAL A 10 17.56 -12.36 -26.05
CA VAL A 10 16.13 -12.06 -26.07
C VAL A 10 15.91 -10.77 -26.87
N VAL A 11 15.14 -10.88 -27.94
CA VAL A 11 14.69 -9.78 -28.80
C VAL A 11 13.56 -9.04 -28.09
N HIS A 12 13.77 -7.77 -27.73
CA HIS A 12 12.70 -6.87 -27.29
C HIS A 12 12.07 -6.15 -28.49
N GLN A 13 10.77 -6.33 -28.68
CA GLN A 13 9.95 -5.62 -29.67
C GLN A 13 9.94 -4.11 -29.41
N ALA A 14 10.19 -3.33 -30.47
CA ALA A 14 10.14 -1.88 -30.46
C ALA A 14 8.71 -1.35 -30.25
N ARG A 15 8.55 -0.48 -29.25
CA ARG A 15 7.32 0.26 -28.98
C ARG A 15 7.23 1.42 -29.96
N LYS A 16 6.18 1.46 -30.79
CA LYS A 16 5.90 2.55 -31.74
C LYS A 16 5.78 3.89 -31.00
N VAL A 17 6.62 4.85 -31.36
CA VAL A 17 6.48 6.27 -30.99
C VAL A 17 5.84 6.99 -32.18
N ASN A 18 4.76 7.71 -31.91
CA ASN A 18 4.00 8.46 -32.89
C ASN A 18 4.79 9.68 -33.41
N GLY A 19 4.87 9.79 -34.73
CA GLY A 19 4.81 11.03 -35.51
C GLY A 19 5.79 12.15 -35.18
N ALA A 20 7.05 12.00 -35.59
CA ALA A 20 7.90 13.15 -35.86
C ALA A 20 7.42 13.85 -37.15
N GLN A 21 7.06 15.14 -37.05
CA GLN A 21 6.95 16.00 -38.22
C GLN A 21 8.33 16.11 -38.86
N LEU A 22 8.46 15.52 -40.04
CA LEU A 22 9.60 15.69 -40.94
C LEU A 22 9.73 17.16 -41.32
N VAL A 23 10.86 17.77 -40.98
CA VAL A 23 11.32 19.03 -41.59
C VAL A 23 12.53 18.67 -42.44
N GLU A 24 12.36 18.71 -43.76
CA GLU A 24 13.43 18.45 -44.73
C GLU A 24 14.53 19.51 -44.63
N CYS A 25 15.78 19.07 -44.59
CA CYS A 25 16.96 19.93 -44.68
C CYS A 25 17.35 20.17 -46.14
N LYS A 26 17.44 21.45 -46.54
CA LYS A 26 18.27 21.90 -47.66
C LYS A 26 19.15 23.06 -47.19
N HIS A 27 20.44 22.78 -47.04
CA HIS A 27 21.57 23.71 -47.02
C HIS A 27 21.32 25.14 -46.51
N GLY A 28 21.58 25.38 -45.22
CA GLY A 28 21.77 26.71 -44.64
C GLY A 28 20.95 26.97 -43.38
N ARG A 29 21.62 27.02 -42.22
CA ARG A 29 21.16 27.44 -40.87
C ARG A 29 19.70 27.11 -40.51
N VAL A 30 19.52 26.13 -39.61
CA VAL A 30 18.25 25.88 -38.91
C VAL A 30 17.83 27.16 -38.20
N LYS A 31 16.83 27.87 -38.74
CA LYS A 31 16.12 28.93 -38.02
C LYS A 31 15.02 28.28 -37.21
N SER A 32 15.34 27.86 -36.00
CA SER A 32 14.35 27.54 -34.97
C SER A 32 13.66 28.84 -34.54
N ASN A 33 12.34 28.80 -34.31
CA ASN A 33 11.65 29.94 -33.70
C ASN A 33 12.17 30.13 -32.26
N PRO A 34 12.27 31.38 -31.76
CA PRO A 34 12.70 31.62 -30.39
C PRO A 34 11.72 30.97 -29.40
N ARG A 35 12.26 30.19 -28.46
CA ARG A 35 11.48 29.48 -27.43
C ARG A 35 11.94 29.89 -26.03
N PRO A 36 11.06 29.82 -25.02
CA PRO A 36 11.42 30.18 -23.66
C PRO A 36 12.22 29.05 -22.98
N TYR A 37 13.33 29.40 -22.32
CA TYR A 37 14.19 28.52 -21.53
C TYR A 37 14.51 29.19 -20.19
N ILE A 38 14.77 28.39 -19.16
CA ILE A 38 15.24 28.90 -17.88
C ILE A 38 16.76 28.77 -17.87
N VAL A 39 17.48 29.88 -17.86
CA VAL A 39 18.94 29.87 -17.79
C VAL A 39 19.35 30.10 -16.34
N SER A 40 20.24 29.26 -15.82
CA SER A 40 20.76 29.30 -14.45
C SER A 40 22.25 29.58 -14.45
N ASN A 41 22.74 30.35 -13.48
CA ASN A 41 24.17 30.34 -13.14
C ASN A 41 24.49 29.15 -12.21
N PHE A 42 25.78 28.93 -11.92
CA PHE A 42 26.26 27.85 -11.04
C PHE A 42 25.77 27.96 -9.58
N GLU A 43 25.44 29.17 -9.13
CA GLU A 43 24.92 29.44 -7.79
C GLU A 43 23.41 29.16 -7.67
N GLY A 44 22.74 28.83 -8.77
CA GLY A 44 21.32 28.49 -8.82
C GLY A 44 20.39 29.70 -9.03
N HIS A 45 20.93 30.88 -9.37
CA HIS A 45 20.13 32.02 -9.80
C HIS A 45 19.60 31.76 -11.22
N ARG A 46 18.28 31.88 -11.39
CA ARG A 46 17.54 31.46 -12.60
C ARG A 46 16.79 32.63 -13.20
N GLU A 47 16.89 32.77 -14.52
CA GLU A 47 16.19 33.79 -15.30
C GLU A 47 15.54 33.17 -16.54
N LEU A 48 14.37 33.71 -16.92
CA LEU A 48 13.66 33.27 -18.12
C LEU A 48 14.23 34.00 -19.34
N VAL A 49 14.75 33.24 -20.31
CA VAL A 49 15.37 33.76 -21.53
C VAL A 49 14.69 33.13 -22.73
N THR A 50 14.39 33.94 -23.75
CA THR A 50 13.92 33.42 -25.04
C THR A 50 15.07 33.38 -26.02
N GLY A 51 15.30 32.23 -26.64
CA GLY A 51 16.39 32.04 -27.60
C GLY A 51 16.08 30.97 -28.63
N SER A 52 16.76 31.04 -29.77
CA SER A 52 16.65 30.06 -30.85
C SER A 52 17.85 29.10 -30.88
N THR A 53 19.01 29.55 -30.41
CA THR A 53 20.26 28.78 -30.41
C THR A 53 20.92 28.79 -29.03
N CYS A 54 21.81 27.83 -28.79
CA CYS A 54 22.67 27.77 -27.62
C CYS A 54 23.50 29.06 -27.48
N GLU A 55 23.93 29.66 -28.59
CA GLU A 55 24.65 30.94 -28.56
C GLU A 55 23.77 32.09 -28.07
N ASP A 56 22.52 32.17 -28.52
CA ASP A 56 21.58 33.21 -28.07
C ASP A 56 21.36 33.13 -26.55
N LEU A 57 21.19 31.91 -26.04
CA LEU A 57 20.97 31.62 -24.62
C LEU A 57 22.23 31.86 -23.79
N LEU A 58 23.40 31.47 -24.31
CA LEU A 58 24.69 31.74 -23.67
C LEU A 58 24.99 33.24 -23.61
N ALA A 59 24.84 33.98 -24.71
CA ALA A 59 25.09 35.41 -24.75
C ALA A 59 24.14 36.17 -23.81
N SER A 60 22.86 35.80 -23.81
CA SER A 60 21.86 36.40 -22.93
C SER A 60 22.15 36.11 -21.46
N GLY A 61 22.40 34.86 -21.10
CA GLY A 61 22.70 34.50 -19.72
C GLY A 61 24.07 35.01 -19.23
N CYS A 62 25.10 35.05 -20.09
CA CYS A 62 26.38 35.69 -19.74
C CYS A 62 26.21 37.18 -19.42
N LYS A 63 25.35 37.88 -20.16
CA LYS A 63 25.01 39.27 -19.88
C LYS A 63 24.21 39.43 -18.58
N ILE A 64 23.25 38.53 -18.32
CA ILE A 64 22.42 38.55 -17.12
C ILE A 64 23.24 38.28 -15.86
N PHE A 65 24.16 37.32 -15.92
CA PHE A 65 24.95 36.88 -14.77
C PHE A 65 26.33 37.54 -14.65
N ASP A 66 26.62 38.53 -15.51
CA ASP A 66 27.90 39.24 -15.56
C ASP A 66 29.11 38.29 -15.65
N VAL A 67 29.05 37.35 -16.61
CA VAL A 67 30.10 36.33 -16.83
C VAL A 67 30.74 36.49 -18.21
N PRO A 68 32.09 36.41 -18.33
CA PRO A 68 32.75 36.43 -19.63
C PRO A 68 32.33 35.26 -20.54
N ARG A 69 31.90 35.57 -21.75
CA ARG A 69 31.44 34.58 -22.75
C ARG A 69 32.53 33.57 -23.13
N THR A 70 33.80 33.97 -23.16
CA THR A 70 34.93 33.17 -23.63
C THR A 70 35.16 31.89 -22.83
N ASP A 71 34.70 31.85 -21.58
CA ASP A 71 34.96 30.74 -20.65
C ASP A 71 33.69 29.98 -20.26
N CYS A 72 32.60 30.11 -21.02
CA CYS A 72 31.29 29.54 -20.70
C CYS A 72 30.79 28.52 -21.72
N ARG A 73 30.15 27.47 -21.21
CA ARG A 73 29.40 26.47 -21.98
C ARG A 73 27.99 26.30 -21.41
N LEU A 74 27.08 25.83 -22.25
CA LEU A 74 25.69 25.57 -21.88
C LEU A 74 25.51 24.08 -21.60
N VAL A 75 25.01 23.75 -20.42
CA VAL A 75 24.81 22.37 -19.99
C VAL A 75 23.42 22.18 -19.42
N LEU A 76 22.95 20.94 -19.31
CA LEU A 76 21.78 20.59 -18.50
C LEU A 76 22.12 20.61 -17.01
N GLU A 77 21.09 20.53 -16.15
CA GLU A 77 21.27 20.48 -14.68
C GLU A 77 22.14 19.30 -14.21
N ASP A 78 22.26 18.24 -15.01
CA ASP A 78 23.13 17.10 -14.73
C ASP A 78 24.58 17.28 -15.21
N GLY A 79 24.88 18.34 -15.96
CA GLY A 79 26.21 18.63 -16.50
C GLY A 79 26.44 18.17 -17.94
N THR A 80 25.43 17.61 -18.60
CA THR A 80 25.51 17.25 -20.03
C THR A 80 25.60 18.49 -20.90
N GLU A 81 26.69 18.63 -21.67
CA GLU A 81 26.85 19.67 -22.69
C GLU A 81 25.84 19.48 -23.82
N ILE A 82 25.23 20.58 -24.27
CA ILE A 82 24.21 20.55 -25.32
C ILE A 82 24.59 21.44 -26.50
N ASP A 83 24.22 21.02 -27.70
CA ASP A 83 24.32 21.78 -28.93
C ASP A 83 22.92 22.20 -29.43
N ASP A 84 22.87 22.93 -30.54
CA ASP A 84 21.60 23.42 -31.12
C ASP A 84 20.65 22.29 -31.55
N GLU A 85 21.20 21.13 -31.95
CA GLU A 85 20.41 19.95 -32.34
C GLU A 85 19.73 19.35 -31.11
N TYR A 86 20.46 19.21 -30.00
CA TYR A 86 19.90 18.76 -28.74
C TYR A 86 18.91 19.76 -28.14
N LEU A 87 19.22 21.06 -28.22
CA LEU A 87 18.34 22.15 -27.77
C LEU A 87 16.97 22.11 -28.45
N ALA A 88 16.92 21.72 -29.73
CA ALA A 88 15.66 21.57 -30.47
C ALA A 88 14.77 20.46 -29.89
N THR A 89 15.35 19.44 -29.23
CA THR A 89 14.61 18.37 -28.55
C THR A 89 14.12 18.75 -27.16
N CYS A 90 14.70 19.81 -26.56
CA CYS A 90 14.30 20.27 -25.24
C CYS A 90 12.88 20.88 -25.26
N GLY A 91 12.13 20.66 -24.18
CA GLY A 91 10.82 21.28 -23.97
C GLY A 91 10.93 22.77 -23.63
N ASP A 92 9.82 23.51 -23.75
CA ASP A 92 9.75 24.88 -23.25
C ASP A 92 10.03 24.90 -21.75
N TYR A 93 10.69 25.96 -21.28
CA TYR A 93 11.11 26.14 -19.87
C TYR A 93 12.12 25.12 -19.36
N THR A 94 12.81 24.38 -20.25
CA THR A 94 13.93 23.52 -19.85
C THR A 94 15.00 24.36 -19.13
N VAL A 95 15.50 23.85 -18.01
CA VAL A 95 16.56 24.50 -17.22
C VAL A 95 17.92 24.17 -17.82
N LEU A 96 18.62 25.22 -18.22
CA LEU A 96 19.97 25.17 -18.78
C LEU A 96 20.90 25.93 -17.85
N VAL A 97 22.09 25.40 -17.62
CA VAL A 97 23.08 26.01 -16.73
C VAL A 97 24.22 26.57 -17.57
N ILE A 98 24.57 27.82 -17.32
CA ILE A 98 25.81 28.41 -17.82
C ILE A 98 26.92 27.99 -16.87
N LEU A 99 27.86 27.22 -17.39
CA LEU A 99 28.95 26.65 -16.63
C LEU A 99 30.28 27.23 -17.10
N LYS A 100 31.06 27.82 -16.18
CA LYS A 100 32.41 28.31 -16.48
C LYS A 100 33.39 27.15 -16.64
N ALA A 101 34.49 27.36 -17.35
CA ALA A 101 35.56 26.36 -17.51
C ALA A 101 36.14 25.88 -16.16
N SER A 102 36.16 26.74 -15.14
CA SER A 102 36.58 26.43 -13.77
C SER A 102 35.54 25.65 -12.96
N GLU A 103 34.31 25.56 -13.44
CA GLU A 103 33.19 24.94 -12.74
C GLU A 103 32.91 23.53 -13.29
N GLN A 104 32.59 22.62 -12.39
CA GLN A 104 32.22 21.24 -12.75
C GLN A 104 30.93 20.85 -12.04
N ILE A 105 29.91 20.52 -12.82
CA ILE A 105 28.68 19.90 -12.29
C ILE A 105 29.00 18.43 -12.02
N LYS A 106 29.05 18.07 -10.75
CA LYS A 106 29.15 16.67 -10.34
C LYS A 106 27.77 16.03 -10.41
N TYR A 107 27.62 14.98 -11.22
CA TYR A 107 26.41 14.15 -11.30
C TYR A 107 25.95 13.69 -9.91
N THR A 108 24.63 13.56 -9.72
CA THR A 108 24.03 13.09 -8.45
C THR A 108 24.61 11.77 -7.96
N GLN A 109 24.93 10.84 -8.88
CA GLN A 109 25.59 9.58 -8.53
C GLN A 109 27.03 9.78 -8.02
N VAL A 110 27.80 10.70 -8.61
CA VAL A 110 29.16 11.02 -8.16
C VAL A 110 29.13 11.75 -6.82
N LYS A 111 28.16 12.64 -6.60
CA LYS A 111 27.90 13.28 -5.30
C LYS A 111 27.53 12.24 -4.25
N ALA A 112 26.63 11.30 -4.57
CA ALA A 112 26.25 10.22 -3.68
C ALA A 112 27.42 9.28 -3.36
N GLN A 113 28.21 8.89 -4.36
CA GLN A 113 29.41 8.06 -4.17
C GLN A 113 30.46 8.77 -3.32
N GLN A 114 30.68 10.07 -3.53
CA GLN A 114 31.59 10.86 -2.68
C GLN A 114 31.07 11.00 -1.26
N MET A 115 29.75 11.17 -1.07
CA MET A 115 29.14 11.23 0.25
C MET A 115 29.24 9.90 0.98
N ILE A 116 28.96 8.79 0.30
CA ILE A 116 29.12 7.43 0.83
C ILE A 116 30.59 7.14 1.17
N ALA A 117 31.53 7.53 0.30
CA ALA A 117 32.96 7.38 0.56
C ALA A 117 33.43 8.25 1.73
N ASN A 118 32.90 9.47 1.86
CA ASN A 118 33.16 10.35 3.00
C ASN A 118 32.61 9.78 4.30
N ILE A 119 31.38 9.27 4.28
CA ILE A 119 30.78 8.57 5.43
C ILE A 119 31.60 7.33 5.77
N GLY A 120 32.02 6.53 4.79
CA GLY A 120 32.88 5.37 4.99
C GLY A 120 34.22 5.74 5.63
N ARG A 121 34.88 6.82 5.17
CA ARG A 121 36.11 7.35 5.77
C ARG A 121 35.89 7.88 7.19
N LEU A 122 34.76 8.55 7.43
CA LEU A 122 34.38 9.06 8.75
C LEU A 122 34.14 7.90 9.73
N LEU A 123 33.39 6.87 9.32
CA LEU A 123 33.14 5.65 10.10
C LEU A 123 34.43 4.88 10.39
N ALA A 124 35.37 4.85 9.44
CA ALA A 124 36.69 4.22 9.61
C ALA A 124 37.67 5.03 10.47
N SER A 125 37.45 6.33 10.66
CA SER A 125 38.37 7.23 11.39
C SER A 125 38.25 7.17 12.92
N GLY A 126 37.45 6.22 13.43
CA GLY A 126 37.32 5.88 14.84
C GLY A 126 36.38 6.80 15.64
N PRO A 127 35.91 6.34 16.82
CA PRO A 127 34.84 7.00 17.57
C PRO A 127 35.14 8.46 17.94
N GLN A 128 36.41 8.81 18.15
CA GLN A 128 36.79 10.13 18.65
C GLN A 128 36.64 11.27 17.63
N LYS A 129 36.90 11.02 16.33
CA LYS A 129 36.70 12.04 15.29
C LYS A 129 35.23 12.19 14.91
N LEU A 130 34.48 11.08 14.89
CA LEU A 130 33.03 11.11 14.74
C LEU A 130 32.37 11.89 15.88
N ASN A 131 32.75 11.61 17.13
CA ASN A 131 32.21 12.35 18.27
C ASN A 131 32.48 13.85 18.17
N LYS A 132 33.68 14.31 17.76
CA LYS A 132 33.93 15.76 17.58
C LYS A 132 33.07 16.44 16.50
N ILE A 133 32.71 15.72 15.43
CA ILE A 133 31.90 16.26 14.33
C ILE A 133 30.41 16.23 14.70
N PHE A 134 29.99 15.18 15.40
CA PHE A 134 28.60 15.01 15.81
C PHE A 134 28.28 15.73 17.11
N ASP A 135 29.21 15.93 18.06
CA ASP A 135 28.99 16.56 19.37
C ASP A 135 28.23 17.90 19.28
N PRO A 136 28.51 18.81 18.34
CA PRO A 136 27.77 20.08 18.21
C PRO A 136 26.29 19.90 17.82
N VAL A 137 25.98 18.84 17.09
CA VAL A 137 24.63 18.51 16.59
C VAL A 137 24.03 17.29 17.27
N LYS A 138 24.76 16.69 18.22
CA LYS A 138 24.41 15.42 18.85
C LYS A 138 23.16 15.62 19.67
N ASP A 139 23.13 16.65 20.50
CA ASP A 139 21.98 16.94 21.33
C ASP A 139 20.78 17.36 20.48
N GLU A 140 20.97 18.09 19.38
CA GLU A 140 19.86 18.45 18.47
C GLU A 140 19.34 17.24 17.70
N LEU A 141 20.21 16.38 17.18
CA LEU A 141 19.83 15.16 16.47
C LEU A 141 19.20 14.15 17.42
N VAL A 142 19.77 13.97 18.62
CA VAL A 142 19.21 13.14 19.68
C VAL A 142 17.88 13.71 20.14
N ASN A 143 17.72 15.03 20.32
CA ASN A 143 16.44 15.63 20.69
C ASN A 143 15.41 15.60 19.56
N LYS A 144 15.80 15.70 18.29
CA LYS A 144 14.90 15.49 17.15
C LYS A 144 14.52 14.03 17.02
N MET A 145 15.47 13.11 17.18
CA MET A 145 15.19 11.66 17.16
C MET A 145 14.36 11.24 18.37
N LEU A 146 14.68 11.70 19.59
CA LEU A 146 13.86 11.49 20.78
C LEU A 146 12.53 12.20 20.66
N GLY A 147 12.46 13.41 20.12
CA GLY A 147 11.20 14.09 19.85
C GLY A 147 10.34 13.30 18.87
N HIS A 148 10.95 12.73 17.82
CA HIS A 148 10.27 11.82 16.90
C HIS A 148 9.90 10.51 17.59
N ILE A 149 10.76 9.88 18.39
CA ILE A 149 10.49 8.61 19.10
C ILE A 149 9.42 8.80 20.19
N GLN A 150 9.50 9.85 20.99
CA GLN A 150 8.50 10.26 21.98
C GLN A 150 7.20 10.72 21.32
N SER A 151 7.24 11.26 20.10
CA SER A 151 6.02 11.50 19.31
C SER A 151 5.45 10.23 18.66
N LEU A 152 6.27 9.17 18.53
CA LEU A 152 5.87 7.86 18.00
C LEU A 152 5.32 6.95 19.11
N GLU A 153 5.76 7.12 20.35
CA GLU A 153 5.25 6.42 21.53
C GLU A 153 4.23 7.31 22.26
N ALA A 154 2.94 7.05 22.04
CA ALA A 154 1.91 7.67 22.87
C ALA A 154 2.16 7.31 24.34
N PRO A 155 2.06 8.28 25.27
CA PRO A 155 2.12 8.02 26.71
C PRO A 155 1.26 6.81 27.08
N ARG A 156 1.79 5.89 27.89
CA ARG A 156 1.15 4.60 28.18
C ARG A 156 -0.26 4.75 28.76
N ASP A 157 -0.48 5.79 29.56
CA ASP A 157 -1.76 6.20 30.09
C ASP A 157 -2.76 6.58 28.99
N LEU A 158 -2.38 7.43 28.03
CA LEU A 158 -3.23 7.78 26.88
C LEU A 158 -3.44 6.59 25.93
N LEU A 159 -2.42 5.73 25.80
CA LEU A 159 -2.53 4.52 25.01
C LEU A 159 -3.58 3.59 25.62
N LEU A 160 -3.59 3.40 26.94
CA LEU A 160 -4.53 2.52 27.64
C LEU A 160 -5.88 3.18 27.95
N ALA A 161 -5.97 4.51 27.88
CA ALA A 161 -7.22 5.25 27.95
C ALA A 161 -8.22 4.71 26.92
N ASP A 162 -9.48 4.61 27.32
CA ASP A 162 -10.57 4.18 26.46
C ASP A 162 -11.69 5.22 26.42
N SER A 163 -11.88 6.05 27.44
CA SER A 163 -13.00 7.01 27.49
C SER A 163 -12.63 8.38 26.92
N LYS A 164 -13.65 9.18 26.61
CA LYS A 164 -13.48 10.55 26.10
C LYS A 164 -12.96 11.52 27.15
N GLU A 165 -13.24 11.24 28.41
CA GLU A 165 -12.74 12.00 29.57
C GLU A 165 -11.23 11.78 29.75
N GLU A 166 -10.76 10.56 29.52
CA GLU A 166 -9.34 10.18 29.66
C GLU A 166 -8.48 10.71 28.50
N ASP A 167 -9.00 10.75 27.26
CA ASP A 167 -8.27 11.24 26.10
C ASP A 167 -9.18 12.02 25.12
N PRO A 168 -9.56 13.27 25.44
CA PRO A 168 -10.52 14.03 24.65
C PRO A 168 -10.03 14.34 23.23
N LYS A 169 -8.70 14.47 23.03
CA LYS A 169 -8.10 14.77 21.72
C LYS A 169 -8.29 13.63 20.73
N TRP A 170 -8.22 12.38 21.19
CA TRP A 170 -8.46 11.22 20.34
C TRP A 170 -9.86 11.21 19.73
N PHE A 171 -10.87 11.73 20.45
CA PHE A 171 -12.27 11.77 20.02
C PHE A 171 -12.65 12.99 19.17
N GLU A 172 -11.70 13.85 18.77
CA GLU A 172 -11.99 14.99 17.90
C GLU A 172 -12.59 14.51 16.55
N GLY A 173 -13.87 14.84 16.32
CA GLY A 173 -14.64 14.38 15.16
C GLY A 173 -15.52 13.15 15.41
N GLU A 174 -15.28 12.38 16.48
CA GLU A 174 -16.09 11.23 16.88
C GLU A 174 -17.24 11.65 17.81
N LYS A 175 -18.20 12.42 17.26
CA LYS A 175 -19.23 13.14 18.05
C LYS A 175 -20.10 12.27 18.94
N ARG A 176 -20.37 11.02 18.54
CA ARG A 176 -21.28 10.09 19.24
C ARG A 176 -20.56 8.97 20.00
N ALA A 177 -19.24 8.93 19.90
CA ALA A 177 -18.45 7.85 20.47
C ALA A 177 -18.27 8.03 21.96
N VAL A 178 -18.40 6.92 22.69
CA VAL A 178 -18.23 6.85 24.15
C VAL A 178 -16.89 6.23 24.54
N SER A 179 -16.30 5.39 23.69
CA SER A 179 -14.98 4.82 23.94
C SER A 179 -14.18 4.49 22.67
N LYS A 180 -12.84 4.40 22.76
CA LYS A 180 -11.96 4.06 21.64
C LYS A 180 -12.28 2.66 21.10
N ARG A 181 -12.52 1.71 22.00
CA ARG A 181 -13.00 0.35 21.68
C ARG A 181 -14.30 0.37 20.90
N SER A 182 -15.28 1.20 21.29
CA SER A 182 -16.56 1.29 20.57
C SER A 182 -16.39 1.80 19.13
N VAL A 183 -15.52 2.80 18.93
CA VAL A 183 -15.20 3.33 17.60
C VAL A 183 -14.53 2.27 16.74
N LEU A 184 -13.51 1.57 17.25
CA LEU A 184 -12.84 0.55 16.46
C LEU A 184 -13.71 -0.66 16.15
N ARG A 185 -14.59 -1.05 17.09
CA ARG A 185 -15.62 -2.06 16.84
C ARG A 185 -16.49 -1.65 15.66
N ASP A 186 -16.97 -0.41 15.63
CA ASP A 186 -17.79 0.11 14.54
C ASP A 186 -17.04 0.21 13.21
N ARG A 187 -15.75 0.56 13.24
CA ARG A 187 -14.89 0.55 12.04
C ARG A 187 -14.72 -0.86 11.48
N ALA A 188 -14.50 -1.87 12.32
CA ALA A 188 -14.45 -3.28 11.91
C ALA A 188 -15.79 -3.73 11.29
N LYS A 189 -16.90 -3.49 12.00
CA LYS A 189 -18.26 -3.79 11.53
C LYS A 189 -18.55 -3.16 10.18
N THR A 190 -18.16 -1.90 10.00
CA THR A 190 -18.39 -1.14 8.75
C THR A 190 -17.68 -1.79 7.57
N ARG A 191 -16.44 -2.27 7.75
CA ARG A 191 -15.69 -2.98 6.71
C ARG A 191 -16.37 -4.29 6.30
N ILE A 192 -16.74 -5.11 7.28
CA ILE A 192 -17.39 -6.41 7.03
C ILE A 192 -18.78 -6.23 6.39
N LYS A 193 -19.58 -5.27 6.88
CA LYS A 193 -20.86 -4.88 6.26
C LYS A 193 -20.64 -4.40 4.82
N GLY A 194 -19.57 -3.65 4.56
CA GLY A 194 -19.18 -3.24 3.21
C GLY A 194 -18.98 -4.44 2.28
N TYR A 195 -18.28 -5.48 2.73
CA TYR A 195 -18.14 -6.72 1.95
C TYR A 195 -19.47 -7.42 1.72
N TYR A 196 -20.35 -7.46 2.72
CA TYR A 196 -21.68 -8.06 2.59
C TYR A 196 -22.52 -7.35 1.52
N TYR A 197 -22.69 -6.03 1.63
CA TYR A 197 -23.53 -5.28 0.69
C TYR A 197 -22.95 -5.26 -0.72
N LYS A 198 -21.63 -5.10 -0.87
CA LYS A 198 -20.97 -5.16 -2.18
C LYS A 198 -21.10 -6.55 -2.81
N SER A 199 -21.03 -7.62 -2.03
CA SER A 199 -21.16 -8.99 -2.55
C SER A 199 -22.60 -9.29 -2.93
N LYS A 200 -23.56 -8.80 -2.14
CA LYS A 200 -24.99 -8.95 -2.43
C LYS A 200 -25.37 -8.28 -3.75
N ASP A 201 -25.00 -7.01 -3.90
CA ASP A 201 -25.26 -6.23 -5.11
C ASP A 201 -24.62 -6.88 -6.36
N GLU A 202 -23.36 -7.29 -6.25
CA GLU A 202 -22.65 -7.93 -7.36
C GLU A 202 -23.25 -9.29 -7.74
N MET A 203 -23.64 -10.12 -6.76
CA MET A 203 -24.28 -11.41 -7.02
C MET A 203 -25.68 -11.28 -7.63
N GLN A 204 -26.46 -10.31 -7.18
CA GLN A 204 -27.77 -10.00 -7.76
C GLN A 204 -27.69 -9.59 -9.24
N LYS A 205 -26.54 -9.02 -9.66
CA LYS A 205 -26.28 -8.64 -11.06
C LYS A 205 -25.74 -9.78 -11.91
N ARG A 206 -25.09 -10.79 -11.32
CA ARG A 206 -24.47 -11.92 -12.03
C ARG A 206 -25.46 -13.02 -12.43
N LEU A 207 -26.62 -13.08 -11.79
CA LEU A 207 -27.54 -14.21 -11.88
C LEU A 207 -28.92 -13.79 -12.42
N GLY A 208 -29.61 -14.73 -13.08
CA GLY A 208 -30.93 -14.51 -13.67
C GLY A 208 -32.06 -14.60 -12.65
N GLU A 209 -33.31 -14.36 -13.10
CA GLU A 209 -34.49 -14.42 -12.22
C GLU A 209 -34.67 -15.78 -11.53
N SER A 210 -34.35 -16.88 -12.23
CA SER A 210 -34.47 -18.24 -11.71
C SER A 210 -33.59 -18.51 -10.49
N GLU A 211 -32.43 -17.86 -10.38
CA GLU A 211 -31.49 -18.07 -9.27
C GLU A 211 -31.66 -17.07 -8.12
N LYS A 212 -32.42 -15.97 -8.30
CA LYS A 212 -32.56 -14.91 -7.28
C LYS A 212 -33.08 -15.41 -5.94
N GLY A 213 -33.95 -16.44 -5.95
CA GLY A 213 -34.44 -17.07 -4.73
C GLY A 213 -33.31 -17.68 -3.90
N CYS A 214 -32.41 -18.43 -4.55
CA CYS A 214 -31.24 -19.03 -3.91
C CYS A 214 -30.28 -17.97 -3.38
N VAL A 215 -29.98 -16.94 -4.18
CA VAL A 215 -29.13 -15.81 -3.76
C VAL A 215 -29.71 -15.11 -2.54
N ARG A 216 -31.02 -14.84 -2.53
CA ARG A 216 -31.68 -14.20 -1.39
C ARG A 216 -31.50 -15.02 -0.11
N HIS A 217 -31.79 -16.33 -0.16
CA HIS A 217 -31.64 -17.23 0.99
C HIS A 217 -30.19 -17.31 1.47
N LEU A 218 -29.23 -17.39 0.56
CA LEU A 218 -27.80 -17.45 0.90
C LEU A 218 -27.33 -16.17 1.64
N PHE A 219 -27.75 -15.00 1.15
CA PHE A 219 -27.41 -13.73 1.81
C PHE A 219 -28.19 -13.49 3.11
N GLU A 220 -29.40 -14.01 3.25
CA GLU A 220 -30.12 -14.04 4.53
C GLU A 220 -29.34 -14.86 5.56
N GLU A 221 -28.79 -16.01 5.15
CA GLU A 221 -27.98 -16.87 6.01
C GLU A 221 -26.64 -16.20 6.39
N PHE A 222 -25.95 -15.57 5.43
CA PHE A 222 -24.76 -14.77 5.73
C PHE A 222 -25.07 -13.65 6.73
N LEU A 223 -26.19 -12.95 6.56
CA LEU A 223 -26.60 -11.89 7.48
C LEU A 223 -26.92 -12.43 8.87
N ARG A 224 -27.53 -13.62 8.97
CA ARG A 224 -27.79 -14.30 10.24
C ARG A 224 -26.48 -14.60 10.97
N LEU A 225 -25.51 -15.21 10.29
CA LEU A 225 -24.18 -15.51 10.83
C LEU A 225 -23.40 -14.24 11.21
N LEU A 226 -23.45 -13.20 10.37
CA LEU A 226 -22.85 -11.90 10.68
C LEU A 226 -23.46 -11.28 11.93
N LYS A 227 -24.79 -11.32 12.11
CA LYS A 227 -25.45 -10.79 13.31
C LYS A 227 -25.05 -11.56 14.56
N GLN A 228 -24.95 -12.89 14.48
CA GLN A 228 -24.51 -13.74 15.59
C GLN A 228 -23.09 -13.40 16.06
N ASN A 229 -22.19 -13.06 15.13
CA ASN A 229 -20.80 -12.71 15.43
C ASN A 229 -20.53 -11.19 15.52
N ASP A 230 -21.57 -10.37 15.72
CA ASP A 230 -21.45 -8.91 15.83
C ASP A 230 -20.70 -8.26 14.62
N HIS A 231 -20.91 -8.81 13.43
CA HIS A 231 -20.23 -8.48 12.17
C HIS A 231 -18.71 -8.44 12.30
N ASN A 232 -18.16 -9.34 13.13
CA ASN A 232 -16.76 -9.45 13.47
C ASN A 232 -16.15 -8.14 14.00
N GLY A 233 -16.95 -7.37 14.74
CA GLY A 233 -16.50 -6.12 15.36
C GLY A 233 -15.30 -6.29 16.28
N HIS A 234 -15.15 -7.47 16.89
CA HIS A 234 -14.06 -7.83 17.79
C HIS A 234 -12.67 -7.76 17.13
N TYR A 235 -12.57 -7.88 15.80
CA TYR A 235 -11.27 -7.88 15.10
C TYR A 235 -10.40 -6.65 15.41
N PHE A 236 -11.00 -5.49 15.67
CA PHE A 236 -10.23 -4.27 15.96
C PHE A 236 -10.27 -3.86 17.44
N VAL A 237 -10.80 -4.70 18.33
CA VAL A 237 -11.02 -4.33 19.73
C VAL A 237 -9.95 -4.98 20.61
N ARG A 238 -9.03 -4.20 21.16
CA ARG A 238 -8.01 -4.72 22.07
C ARG A 238 -8.63 -5.42 23.28
N GLY A 239 -8.13 -6.62 23.59
CA GLY A 239 -8.60 -7.45 24.71
C GLY A 239 -9.80 -8.34 24.40
N ASP A 240 -10.43 -8.22 23.22
CA ASP A 240 -11.43 -9.19 22.78
C ASP A 240 -10.76 -10.48 22.28
N THR A 241 -11.44 -11.61 22.48
CA THR A 241 -11.05 -12.88 21.86
C THR A 241 -11.11 -12.77 20.34
N GLY A 242 -10.01 -13.13 19.66
CA GLY A 242 -9.91 -13.04 18.21
C GLY A 242 -9.58 -11.64 17.68
N ALA A 243 -9.21 -10.69 18.55
CA ALA A 243 -8.70 -9.39 18.11
C ALA A 243 -7.42 -9.54 17.27
N LEU A 244 -7.30 -8.72 16.23
CA LEU A 244 -6.12 -8.67 15.35
C LEU A 244 -5.00 -7.79 15.90
N CYS A 245 -5.22 -7.17 17.07
CA CYS A 245 -4.24 -6.36 17.77
C CYS A 245 -3.78 -7.03 19.07
N LEU A 246 -2.64 -6.57 19.57
CA LEU A 246 -2.16 -6.87 20.90
C LEU A 246 -3.06 -6.21 21.97
N SER A 247 -2.82 -6.55 23.24
CA SER A 247 -3.61 -6.03 24.38
C SER A 247 -3.56 -4.51 24.53
N ASP A 248 -2.52 -3.86 24.01
CA ASP A 248 -2.36 -2.40 23.98
C ASP A 248 -2.99 -1.74 22.74
N GLY A 249 -3.55 -2.52 21.82
CA GLY A 249 -4.16 -2.05 20.58
C GLY A 249 -3.22 -1.94 19.38
N GLN A 250 -1.98 -2.42 19.49
CA GLN A 250 -1.04 -2.45 18.37
C GLN A 250 -1.42 -3.52 17.34
N PHE A 251 -1.55 -3.13 16.08
CA PHE A 251 -1.75 -4.01 14.93
C PHE A 251 -0.45 -4.17 14.13
N THR A 252 -0.21 -5.38 13.64
CA THR A 252 0.91 -5.69 12.75
C THR A 252 0.38 -6.16 11.41
N CYS A 253 1.01 -5.71 10.32
CA CYS A 253 0.68 -6.17 8.98
C CYS A 253 0.91 -7.68 8.85
N GLN A 254 -0.07 -8.41 8.35
CA GLN A 254 0.01 -9.85 8.17
C GLN A 254 0.72 -10.26 6.87
N GLY A 255 1.22 -9.29 6.09
CA GLY A 255 1.93 -9.52 4.83
C GLY A 255 1.00 -9.68 3.62
N THR A 256 1.59 -9.73 2.42
CA THR A 256 0.86 -9.92 1.16
C THR A 256 0.08 -11.24 1.18
N PHE A 257 -0.91 -11.39 0.29
CA PHE A 257 -1.80 -12.56 0.22
C PHE A 257 -1.07 -13.92 0.25
N ASN A 258 0.13 -13.97 -0.35
CA ASN A 258 0.97 -15.15 -0.51
C ASN A 258 2.10 -15.31 0.52
N LYS A 259 2.21 -14.43 1.52
CA LYS A 259 3.24 -14.53 2.56
C LYS A 259 2.59 -14.60 3.93
N ASP A 260 3.15 -15.41 4.81
CA ASP A 260 2.64 -15.55 6.18
C ASP A 260 2.96 -14.34 7.05
N LEU A 261 4.07 -13.66 6.75
CA LEU A 261 4.55 -12.48 7.47
C LEU A 261 4.86 -11.33 6.53
N CYS A 262 4.71 -10.11 7.03
CA CYS A 262 5.10 -8.91 6.31
C CYS A 262 6.62 -8.86 6.10
N SER A 263 7.07 -8.78 4.84
CA SER A 263 8.50 -8.66 4.51
C SER A 263 9.09 -7.31 4.93
N GLY A 264 8.26 -6.27 5.03
CA GLY A 264 8.65 -5.02 5.67
C GLY A 264 8.57 -5.19 7.18
N ARG A 265 9.71 -5.29 7.86
CA ARG A 265 9.81 -5.50 9.33
C ARG A 265 9.17 -4.39 10.19
N LEU A 266 8.50 -3.40 9.59
CA LEU A 266 8.10 -2.14 10.25
C LEU A 266 6.66 -1.69 9.96
N HIS A 267 5.80 -2.52 9.34
CA HIS A 267 4.39 -2.13 9.18
C HIS A 267 3.60 -2.47 10.44
N VAL A 268 3.60 -1.50 11.36
CA VAL A 268 2.91 -1.54 12.65
C VAL A 268 2.10 -0.25 12.80
N ILE A 269 0.95 -0.33 13.46
CA ILE A 269 0.09 0.82 13.73
C ILE A 269 -0.66 0.62 15.04
N ASN A 270 -0.88 1.68 15.82
CA ASN A 270 -1.74 1.62 16.99
C ASN A 270 -2.81 2.72 16.90
N PRO A 271 -4.01 2.42 16.37
CA PRO A 271 -5.09 3.39 16.23
C PRO A 271 -5.65 3.87 17.58
N TYR A 272 -5.30 3.23 18.71
CA TYR A 272 -5.64 3.74 20.04
C TYR A 272 -4.70 4.85 20.52
N ALA A 273 -3.51 4.98 19.93
CA ALA A 273 -2.47 5.89 20.38
C ALA A 273 -2.79 7.36 20.10
N SER A 274 -3.41 7.66 18.95
CA SER A 274 -3.81 9.02 18.60
C SER A 274 -4.91 9.03 17.54
N ARG A 275 -5.54 10.19 17.34
CA ARG A 275 -6.51 10.42 16.27
C ARG A 275 -5.87 10.25 14.89
N GLU A 276 -4.63 10.70 14.71
CA GLU A 276 -3.90 10.59 13.44
C GLU A 276 -3.66 9.11 13.10
N GLN A 277 -3.27 8.31 14.09
CA GLN A 277 -3.11 6.87 13.93
C GLN A 277 -4.45 6.19 13.59
N LEU A 278 -5.55 6.61 14.22
CA LEU A 278 -6.90 6.15 13.87
C LEU A 278 -7.25 6.47 12.40
N VAL A 279 -6.94 7.69 11.94
CA VAL A 279 -7.17 8.11 10.55
C VAL A 279 -6.29 7.30 9.59
N ILE A 280 -5.00 7.13 9.86
CA ILE A 280 -4.09 6.34 9.02
C ILE A 280 -4.56 4.88 8.96
N PHE A 281 -5.06 4.32 10.05
CA PHE A 281 -5.59 2.96 10.09
C PHE A 281 -6.78 2.75 9.14
N SER A 282 -7.52 3.80 8.78
CA SER A 282 -8.56 3.71 7.75
C SER A 282 -8.03 3.27 6.38
N THR A 283 -6.75 3.52 6.09
CA THR A 283 -6.09 3.14 4.83
C THR A 283 -5.66 1.67 4.80
N TRP A 284 -5.48 1.04 5.97
CA TRP A 284 -5.17 -0.39 6.08
C TRP A 284 -6.35 -1.21 5.59
N ASN A 285 -6.10 -2.37 4.99
CA ASN A 285 -7.14 -3.18 4.35
C ASN A 285 -7.28 -4.53 5.04
N LEU A 286 -8.50 -5.08 5.05
CA LEU A 286 -8.73 -6.51 5.26
C LEU A 286 -8.80 -7.16 3.89
N ASP A 287 -7.65 -7.57 3.37
CA ASP A 287 -7.49 -8.10 2.02
C ASP A 287 -7.87 -9.58 1.94
N HIS A 288 -8.61 -9.97 0.90
CA HIS A 288 -9.05 -11.34 0.69
C HIS A 288 -7.96 -12.14 -0.01
N ARG A 289 -7.42 -13.20 0.62
CA ARG A 289 -6.40 -14.06 0.00
C ARG A 289 -6.94 -14.73 -1.27
N ILE A 290 -8.07 -15.43 -1.15
CA ILE A 290 -8.91 -15.85 -2.28
C ILE A 290 -9.81 -14.67 -2.61
N GLU A 291 -9.62 -14.06 -3.77
CA GLU A 291 -10.23 -12.78 -4.10
C GLU A 291 -11.76 -12.82 -4.18
N ARG A 292 -12.41 -11.84 -3.54
CA ARG A 292 -13.87 -11.68 -3.55
C ARG A 292 -14.48 -11.67 -4.96
N SER A 293 -14.15 -10.66 -5.77
CA SER A 293 -14.79 -10.43 -7.08
C SER A 293 -14.22 -11.29 -8.21
N ARG A 294 -12.94 -11.69 -8.13
CA ARG A 294 -12.27 -12.50 -9.17
C ARG A 294 -12.47 -14.00 -8.99
N SER A 295 -12.64 -14.48 -7.74
CA SER A 295 -12.68 -15.92 -7.46
C SER A 295 -13.95 -16.33 -6.71
N ILE A 296 -14.23 -15.76 -5.53
CA ILE A 296 -15.32 -16.23 -4.66
C ILE A 296 -16.70 -16.04 -5.29
N LEU A 297 -17.04 -14.82 -5.74
CA LEU A 297 -18.36 -14.53 -6.29
C LEU A 297 -18.62 -15.25 -7.63
N PRO A 298 -17.67 -15.29 -8.59
CA PRO A 298 -17.81 -16.14 -9.78
C PRO A 298 -18.01 -17.62 -9.44
N THR A 299 -17.27 -18.13 -8.46
CA THR A 299 -17.39 -19.52 -8.01
C THR A 299 -18.76 -19.79 -7.38
N MET A 300 -19.23 -18.92 -6.50
CA MET A 300 -20.54 -19.02 -5.87
C MET A 300 -21.67 -18.96 -6.91
N SER A 301 -21.54 -18.09 -7.92
CA SER A 301 -22.47 -18.03 -9.06
C SER A 301 -22.51 -19.35 -9.83
N LYS A 302 -21.34 -19.93 -10.12
CA LYS A 302 -21.23 -21.23 -10.79
C LYS A 302 -21.81 -22.37 -9.93
N ALA A 303 -21.57 -22.35 -8.63
CA ALA A 303 -22.11 -23.34 -7.69
C ALA A 303 -23.64 -23.32 -7.67
N ILE A 304 -24.26 -22.14 -7.69
CA ILE A 304 -25.72 -21.97 -7.76
C ILE A 304 -26.27 -22.52 -9.08
N GLN A 305 -25.64 -22.19 -10.21
CA GLN A 305 -26.09 -22.64 -11.53
C GLN A 305 -25.96 -24.15 -11.74
N LEU A 306 -24.93 -24.77 -11.16
CA LEU A 306 -24.63 -26.20 -11.28
C LEU A 306 -25.16 -27.01 -10.09
N ALA A 307 -25.98 -26.43 -9.22
CA ALA A 307 -26.41 -27.07 -7.98
C ALA A 307 -27.09 -28.42 -8.22
N ASP A 308 -27.93 -28.54 -9.25
CA ASP A 308 -28.63 -29.77 -9.64
C ASP A 308 -29.29 -30.48 -8.42
N GLY A 309 -30.02 -29.69 -7.62
CA GLY A 309 -30.68 -30.15 -6.39
C GLY A 309 -29.81 -30.20 -5.13
N ARG A 310 -28.50 -29.97 -5.22
CA ARG A 310 -27.60 -29.88 -4.06
C ARG A 310 -27.71 -28.53 -3.37
N ALA A 311 -27.59 -28.52 -2.04
CA ALA A 311 -27.56 -27.28 -1.27
C ALA A 311 -26.15 -26.65 -1.31
N VAL A 312 -26.08 -25.38 -1.69
CA VAL A 312 -24.83 -24.60 -1.70
C VAL A 312 -24.36 -24.38 -0.26
N ASN A 313 -23.08 -24.61 0.01
CA ASN A 313 -22.48 -24.50 1.34
C ASN A 313 -22.31 -23.04 1.76
N ALA A 314 -23.31 -22.51 2.47
CA ALA A 314 -23.29 -21.14 2.99
C ALA A 314 -22.12 -20.90 3.96
N GLU A 315 -21.80 -21.87 4.80
CA GLU A 315 -20.73 -21.70 5.79
C GLU A 315 -19.37 -21.51 5.12
N TYR A 316 -19.06 -22.30 4.09
CA TYR A 316 -17.82 -22.19 3.33
C TYR A 316 -17.65 -20.78 2.71
N PHE A 317 -18.65 -20.31 1.98
CA PHE A 317 -18.58 -18.98 1.36
C PHE A 317 -18.59 -17.85 2.40
N TYR A 318 -19.28 -18.02 3.53
CA TYR A 318 -19.25 -17.08 4.65
C TYR A 318 -17.83 -16.93 5.22
N ARG A 319 -17.13 -18.05 5.47
CA ARG A 319 -15.75 -18.04 5.97
C ARG A 319 -14.82 -17.31 5.00
N LEU A 320 -14.95 -17.60 3.70
CA LEU A 320 -14.14 -16.91 2.68
C LEU A 320 -14.44 -15.41 2.54
N LEU A 321 -15.70 -14.98 2.70
CA LEU A 321 -16.08 -13.59 2.47
C LEU A 321 -15.85 -12.68 3.68
N PHE A 322 -16.01 -13.21 4.90
CA PHE A 322 -16.18 -12.36 6.08
C PHE A 322 -15.25 -12.67 7.25
N THR A 323 -14.50 -13.77 7.22
CA THR A 323 -13.64 -14.18 8.35
C THR A 323 -12.16 -14.09 8.03
N THR A 324 -11.35 -14.10 9.09
CA THR A 324 -9.87 -14.09 9.03
C THR A 324 -9.25 -15.38 8.49
N GLU A 325 -10.06 -16.41 8.19
CA GLU A 325 -9.59 -17.56 7.42
C GLU A 325 -9.11 -17.14 6.02
N ASN A 326 -9.75 -16.10 5.46
CA ASN A 326 -9.39 -15.56 4.16
C ASN A 326 -9.06 -14.06 4.18
N LEU A 327 -9.41 -13.33 5.23
CA LEU A 327 -9.07 -11.91 5.39
C LEU A 327 -7.72 -11.71 6.09
N LYS A 328 -6.84 -10.92 5.48
CA LYS A 328 -5.57 -10.45 6.06
C LYS A 328 -5.58 -8.95 6.28
N LEU A 329 -5.23 -8.52 7.49
CA LEU A 329 -4.98 -7.11 7.79
C LEU A 329 -3.63 -6.68 7.22
N VAL A 330 -3.65 -5.79 6.23
CA VAL A 330 -2.46 -5.38 5.48
C VAL A 330 -2.32 -3.86 5.40
N HIS A 331 -1.08 -3.41 5.50
CA HIS A 331 -0.68 -2.04 5.17
C HIS A 331 -0.94 -1.76 3.67
N PRO A 332 -1.27 -0.52 3.25
CA PRO A 332 -1.54 -0.20 1.84
C PRO A 332 -0.48 -0.69 0.85
N VAL A 333 0.80 -0.67 1.23
CA VAL A 333 1.92 -1.14 0.38
C VAL A 333 1.92 -2.66 0.22
N CYS A 334 1.37 -3.39 1.19
CA CYS A 334 1.25 -4.85 1.14
C CYS A 334 -0.09 -5.32 0.55
N HIS A 335 -0.99 -4.40 0.21
CA HIS A 335 -2.24 -4.70 -0.48
C HIS A 335 -1.98 -4.75 -1.99
N ILE A 336 -1.73 -5.96 -2.49
CA ILE A 336 -1.47 -6.19 -3.91
C ILE A 336 -2.81 -6.15 -4.65
N LYS A 337 -2.96 -5.25 -5.62
CA LYS A 337 -4.21 -5.10 -6.39
C LYS A 337 -4.27 -5.97 -7.65
N SER A 338 -3.14 -6.54 -8.05
CA SER A 338 -3.07 -7.55 -9.11
C SER A 338 -3.71 -8.86 -8.66
N GLU A 339 -3.86 -9.79 -9.59
CA GLU A 339 -4.47 -11.10 -9.32
C GLU A 339 -3.68 -11.87 -8.25
N HIS A 340 -4.41 -12.60 -7.40
CA HIS A 340 -3.85 -13.45 -6.37
C HIS A 340 -3.64 -14.87 -6.92
N ASP A 341 -2.65 -15.01 -7.79
CA ASP A 341 -2.35 -16.28 -8.47
C ASP A 341 -2.18 -17.44 -7.48
N GLY A 342 -2.78 -18.58 -7.81
CA GLY A 342 -2.71 -19.81 -7.01
C GLY A 342 -3.69 -19.88 -5.83
N TYR A 343 -4.55 -18.88 -5.64
CA TYR A 343 -5.58 -18.90 -4.60
C TYR A 343 -6.99 -18.99 -5.20
N CYS A 344 -7.60 -20.16 -5.11
CA CYS A 344 -8.95 -20.41 -5.61
C CYS A 344 -9.83 -21.09 -4.57
N CYS A 345 -11.14 -20.98 -4.76
CA CYS A 345 -12.10 -21.76 -4.00
C CYS A 345 -11.90 -23.26 -4.24
N ASP A 346 -11.85 -24.05 -3.17
CA ASP A 346 -11.90 -25.51 -3.20
C ASP A 346 -13.26 -26.01 -3.74
N PRO A 347 -13.28 -26.74 -4.87
CA PRO A 347 -14.49 -27.34 -5.43
C PRO A 347 -15.19 -28.35 -4.52
N GLY A 348 -14.45 -29.05 -3.65
CA GLY A 348 -15.00 -30.04 -2.73
C GLY A 348 -15.91 -29.43 -1.66
N SER A 349 -15.74 -28.15 -1.38
CA SER A 349 -16.46 -27.43 -0.31
C SER A 349 -17.69 -26.66 -0.80
N TRP A 350 -18.05 -26.72 -2.08
CA TRP A 350 -19.13 -25.87 -2.65
C TRP A 350 -20.54 -26.26 -2.19
N TYR A 351 -20.74 -27.51 -1.84
CA TYR A 351 -22.04 -28.08 -1.48
C TYR A 351 -21.96 -28.75 -0.11
N THR A 352 -23.09 -28.87 0.57
CA THR A 352 -23.19 -29.66 1.81
C THR A 352 -23.56 -31.11 1.48
N ASP A 353 -22.92 -32.07 2.13
CA ASP A 353 -23.35 -33.47 2.05
C ASP A 353 -24.67 -33.66 2.81
N ASN A 354 -25.68 -34.25 2.17
CA ASN A 354 -27.04 -34.41 2.69
C ASN A 354 -27.17 -35.46 3.84
N THR A 355 -26.13 -35.73 4.61
CA THR A 355 -26.09 -36.86 5.56
C THR A 355 -26.44 -36.54 7.02
N THR A 356 -26.94 -35.36 7.36
CA THR A 356 -27.32 -35.06 8.76
C THR A 356 -28.59 -34.24 8.89
N GLN A 357 -29.73 -34.79 8.47
CA GLN A 357 -31.06 -34.46 9.05
C GLN A 357 -31.99 -35.68 8.94
N ASN A 358 -31.65 -36.76 9.64
CA ASN A 358 -32.63 -37.79 9.98
C ASN A 358 -32.18 -38.41 11.30
N ASP A 359 -32.60 -37.82 12.42
CA ASP A 359 -32.81 -38.51 13.68
C ASP A 359 -33.55 -37.56 14.64
N GLY A 360 -34.87 -37.71 14.60
CA GLY A 360 -35.82 -36.92 15.39
C GLY A 360 -37.22 -37.51 15.33
N ARG A 361 -37.33 -38.84 15.30
CA ARG A 361 -38.57 -39.56 15.64
C ARG A 361 -38.23 -40.51 16.78
N GLY A 362 -38.85 -40.22 17.92
CA GLY A 362 -38.54 -40.83 19.20
C GLY A 362 -38.88 -42.32 19.28
N ASP A 363 -38.26 -42.95 20.26
CA ASP A 363 -38.79 -44.12 20.92
C ASP A 363 -38.85 -43.80 22.43
N GLU A 364 -40.04 -43.40 22.87
CA GLU A 364 -40.45 -43.54 24.25
C GLU A 364 -40.69 -45.03 24.52
N SER A 365 -39.69 -45.72 25.04
CA SER A 365 -39.94 -46.96 25.76
C SER A 365 -38.85 -47.24 26.80
N VAL A 366 -39.30 -47.82 27.92
CA VAL A 366 -38.52 -48.26 29.09
C VAL A 366 -38.25 -47.21 30.19
N LYS A 367 -39.33 -46.76 30.83
CA LYS A 367 -39.37 -46.72 32.30
C LYS A 367 -39.56 -48.14 32.83
N ARG A 368 -38.59 -48.69 33.57
CA ARG A 368 -38.78 -49.45 34.83
C ARG A 368 -37.46 -50.07 35.33
N MET A 369 -37.26 -49.96 36.65
CA MET A 369 -36.30 -50.69 37.51
C MET A 369 -34.83 -50.22 37.42
N ARG A 370 -34.14 -49.72 38.45
CA ARG A 370 -34.22 -49.92 39.91
C ARG A 370 -33.70 -48.66 40.63
N LYS A 371 -34.46 -48.19 41.62
CA LYS A 371 -33.90 -47.61 42.86
C LYS A 371 -33.60 -48.78 43.79
N SER A 372 -32.36 -48.95 44.24
CA SER A 372 -32.02 -49.47 45.59
C SER A 372 -30.52 -49.73 45.76
N GLY A 373 -29.94 -49.07 46.78
CA GLY A 373 -28.71 -49.46 47.49
C GLY A 373 -27.41 -49.04 46.79
N GLN A 374 -26.34 -48.65 47.48
CA GLN A 374 -26.07 -48.49 48.90
C GLN A 374 -24.67 -47.86 49.01
N SER A 375 -24.39 -47.26 50.16
CA SER A 375 -23.15 -46.63 50.61
C SER A 375 -21.90 -47.55 50.63
N THR A 376 -20.76 -46.97 51.06
CA THR A 376 -19.40 -47.53 51.30
C THR A 376 -18.50 -47.43 50.07
N GLU A 377 -17.32 -46.81 50.08
CA GLU A 377 -16.39 -46.25 51.10
C GLU A 377 -15.84 -44.89 50.66
#